data_AF-A0A8J3QHM6-F1
#
_entry.id   AF-A0A8J3QHM6-F1
#
_cell.length_a   1.000
_cell.length_b   1.000
_cell.length_c   1.000
_cell.angle_alpha   90.00
_cell.angle_beta   90.00
_cell.angle_gamma   90.00
#
_symmetry.space_group_name_H-M   'P 1'
#
loop_
_entity.id
_entity.type
_entity.pdbx_description
1 polymer ?
#
loop_
_entity_poly.entity_id
_entity_poly.type
_entity_poly.pdbx_seq_one_letter_code
_entity_poly.pdbx_strand_id
1 'polypeptide(L)'
;MADTAVRQRIAELVHQATDGRVSPADALMAGASLSALGVDSLGLLRLIDAVELEYDVEIDLAGHGPRLDTMDDLLAHLAQGGAR
;
A
#
# COMPACT_ATOMS: atom_id res chain seq x y z
N MET A 1 2.42 14.93 -10.58
CA MET A 1 2.40 15.69 -9.31
C MET A 1 1.47 15.04 -8.28
N ALA A 2 0.27 14.58 -8.66
CA ALA A 2 -0.60 13.80 -7.77
C ALA A 2 0.05 12.50 -7.26
N ASP A 3 0.80 11.80 -8.12
CA ASP A 3 1.43 10.51 -7.81
C ASP A 3 2.38 10.55 -6.60
N THR A 4 3.24 11.58 -6.51
CA THR A 4 4.21 11.70 -5.41
C THR A 4 3.53 11.97 -4.07
N ALA A 5 2.46 12.78 -4.04
CA ALA A 5 1.72 13.07 -2.82
C ALA A 5 0.96 11.83 -2.32
N VAL A 6 0.30 11.09 -3.23
CA VAL A 6 -0.35 9.81 -2.90
C VAL A 6 0.70 8.83 -2.40
N ARG A 7 1.81 8.66 -3.12
CA ARG A 7 2.91 7.75 -2.74
C ARG A 7 3.49 8.06 -1.35
N GLN A 8 3.64 9.34 -0.98
CA GLN A 8 4.02 9.73 0.38
C GLN A 8 2.96 9.33 1.41
N ARG A 9 1.68 9.55 1.11
CA ARG A 9 0.58 9.19 2.01
C ARG A 9 0.52 7.68 2.25
N ILE A 10 0.70 6.88 1.22
CA ILE A 10 0.73 5.41 1.36
C ILE A 10 1.94 4.98 2.20
N ALA A 11 3.10 5.62 2.01
CA ALA A 11 4.27 5.32 2.83
C ALA A 11 4.03 5.59 4.33
N GLU A 12 3.24 6.62 4.67
CA GLU A 12 2.80 6.86 6.05
C GLU A 12 1.83 5.78 6.53
N LEU A 13 0.87 5.36 5.69
CA LEU A 13 -0.07 4.28 6.02
C LEU A 13 0.66 2.94 6.24
N VAL A 14 1.67 2.63 5.43
CA VAL A 14 2.54 1.45 5.61
C VAL A 14 3.26 1.52 6.96
N HIS A 15 3.81 2.68 7.30
CA HIS A 15 4.45 2.89 8.59
C HIS A 15 3.49 2.66 9.76
N GLN A 16 2.26 3.19 9.68
CA GLN A 16 1.24 3.01 10.71
C GLN A 16 0.74 1.57 10.80
N ALA A 17 0.45 0.93 9.67
CA ALA A 17 -0.02 -0.45 9.60
C ALA A 17 1.00 -1.47 10.12
N THR A 18 2.29 -1.15 10.00
CA THR A 18 3.42 -1.97 10.46
C THR A 18 3.89 -1.63 11.87
N ASP A 19 3.15 -0.79 12.62
CA ASP A 19 3.51 -0.34 13.97
C ASP A 19 4.91 0.30 14.02
N GLY A 20 5.28 1.00 12.95
CA GLY A 20 6.55 1.67 12.80
C GLY A 20 7.73 0.78 12.43
N ARG A 21 7.51 -0.51 12.13
CA ARG A 21 8.55 -1.43 11.68
C ARG A 21 9.15 -1.02 10.33
N VAL A 22 8.31 -0.54 9.41
CA VAL A 22 8.74 -0.04 8.11
C VAL A 22 8.75 1.47 8.13
N SER A 23 9.89 2.09 7.81
CA SER A 23 9.96 3.55 7.70
C SER A 23 9.27 4.01 6.40
N PRO A 24 8.67 5.21 6.37
CA PRO A 24 8.13 5.76 5.13
C PRO A 24 9.19 5.84 4.02
N ALA A 25 10.45 6.17 4.37
CA ALA A 25 11.55 6.23 3.41
C ALA A 25 11.87 4.86 2.77
N ASP A 26 11.80 3.78 3.56
CA ASP A 26 12.01 2.41 3.08
C ASP A 26 10.85 1.97 2.19
N ALA A 27 9.62 2.32 2.57
CA ALA A 27 8.41 2.04 1.78
C ALA A 27 8.43 2.80 0.43
N LEU A 28 9.05 3.99 0.37
CA LEU A 28 9.21 4.77 -0.85
C LEU A 28 10.28 4.21 -1.79
N MET A 29 11.13 3.29 -1.35
CA MET A 29 12.14 2.68 -2.23
C MET A 29 11.46 1.88 -3.34
N ALA A 30 11.66 2.34 -4.58
CA ALA A 30 11.07 1.70 -5.76
C ALA A 30 11.53 0.24 -5.89
N GLY A 31 10.58 -0.66 -6.17
CA GLY A 31 10.84 -2.09 -6.39
C GLY A 31 11.08 -2.92 -5.12
N ALA A 32 10.98 -2.34 -3.92
CA ALA A 32 11.01 -3.11 -2.67
C ALA A 32 9.66 -3.82 -2.45
N SER A 33 9.69 -5.14 -2.28
CA SER A 33 8.50 -5.90 -1.87
C SER A 33 8.13 -5.55 -0.43
N LEU A 34 6.85 -5.34 -0.15
CA LEU A 34 6.33 -5.10 1.21
C LEU A 34 6.76 -6.23 2.15
N SER A 35 6.70 -7.47 1.69
CA SER A 35 7.18 -8.64 2.43
C SER A 35 8.67 -8.60 2.73
N ALA A 36 9.50 -8.11 1.78
CA ALA A 36 10.94 -7.96 1.96
C ALA A 36 11.29 -6.81 2.93
N LEU A 37 10.45 -5.77 3.00
CA LEU A 37 10.53 -4.71 4.00
C LEU A 37 10.11 -5.17 5.40
N GLY A 38 9.57 -6.38 5.54
CA GLY A 38 9.14 -6.96 6.81
C GLY A 38 7.67 -6.69 7.14
N VAL A 39 6.85 -6.34 6.14
CA VAL A 39 5.39 -6.36 6.26
C VAL A 39 4.93 -7.81 6.35
N ASP A 40 4.46 -8.21 7.53
CA ASP A 40 3.87 -9.53 7.73
C ASP A 40 2.42 -9.58 7.22
N SER A 41 1.84 -10.79 7.15
CA SER A 41 0.45 -10.99 6.71
C SER A 41 -0.55 -10.12 7.49
N LEU A 42 -0.33 -9.87 8.79
CA LEU A 42 -1.19 -9.00 9.59
C LEU A 42 -0.99 -7.52 9.25
N GLY A 43 0.27 -7.08 9.06
CA GLY A 43 0.58 -5.72 8.64
C GLY A 43 0.00 -5.41 7.26
N LEU A 44 -0.01 -6.40 6.36
CA LEU A 44 -0.64 -6.29 5.04
C LEU A 44 -2.16 -6.11 5.14
N LEU A 45 -2.85 -6.93 5.95
CA LEU A 45 -4.30 -6.81 6.16
C LEU A 45 -4.66 -5.44 6.76
N ARG A 46 -3.92 -4.98 7.77
CA ARG A 46 -4.12 -3.65 8.37
C ARG A 46 -3.89 -2.51 7.40
N LEU A 47 -2.88 -2.66 6.54
CA LEU A 47 -2.59 -1.68 5.50
C LEU A 47 -3.75 -1.57 4.51
N ILE A 48 -4.29 -2.72 4.08
CA ILE A 48 -5.43 -2.78 3.18
C ILE A 48 -6.63 -2.11 3.83
N ASP A 49 -7.03 -2.55 5.04
CA ASP A 49 -8.16 -1.94 5.76
C ASP A 49 -8.01 -0.40 5.88
N ALA A 50 -6.80 0.09 6.15
CA ALA A 50 -6.54 1.53 6.26
C ALA A 50 -6.64 2.27 4.91
N VAL A 51 -6.18 1.65 3.83
CA VAL A 51 -6.24 2.21 2.47
C VAL A 51 -7.66 2.19 1.94
N GLU A 52 -8.39 1.08 2.12
CA GLU A 52 -9.80 0.95 1.76
C GLU A 52 -10.64 2.01 2.48
N LEU A 53 -10.42 2.21 3.79
CA LEU A 53 -11.10 3.23 4.57
C LEU A 53 -10.75 4.66 4.14
N GLU A 54 -9.47 4.94 3.83
CA GLU A 54 -9.03 6.30 3.49
C GLU A 54 -9.40 6.71 2.05
N TYR A 55 -9.40 5.76 1.10
CA TYR A 55 -9.64 6.05 -0.31
C TYR A 55 -10.99 5.54 -0.83
N ASP A 56 -11.81 4.91 0.01
CA ASP A 56 -13.11 4.31 -0.35
C ASP A 56 -12.97 3.31 -1.52
N VAL A 57 -11.88 2.54 -1.51
CA VAL A 57 -11.58 1.48 -2.50
C VAL A 57 -11.72 0.10 -1.88
N GLU A 58 -11.88 -0.93 -2.72
CA GLU A 58 -11.86 -2.33 -2.30
C GLU A 58 -10.65 -3.01 -2.95
N ILE A 59 -9.79 -3.66 -2.15
CA ILE A 59 -8.60 -4.37 -2.62
C ILE A 59 -8.82 -5.87 -2.43
N ASP A 60 -9.11 -6.55 -3.54
CA ASP A 60 -9.30 -7.99 -3.53
C ASP A 60 -7.95 -8.75 -3.56
N LEU A 61 -7.56 -9.31 -2.41
CA LEU A 61 -6.41 -10.21 -2.29
C LEU A 61 -6.66 -11.64 -2.78
N ALA A 62 -7.92 -12.05 -2.88
CA ALA A 62 -8.34 -13.40 -3.24
C ALA A 62 -8.66 -13.54 -4.74
N GLY A 63 -8.83 -12.42 -5.44
CA GLY A 63 -9.18 -12.35 -6.85
C GLY A 63 -8.02 -12.57 -7.83
N HIS A 64 -8.37 -12.51 -9.12
CA HIS A 64 -7.43 -12.57 -10.26
C HIS A 64 -6.72 -11.22 -10.52
N GLY A 65 -6.65 -10.34 -9.51
CA GLY A 65 -6.01 -9.03 -9.60
C GLY A 65 -4.48 -9.11 -9.55
N PRO A 66 -3.79 -8.00 -9.87
CA PRO A 66 -2.36 -7.91 -9.65
C PRO A 66 -2.03 -8.12 -8.17
N ARG A 67 -0.95 -8.88 -7.93
CA ARG A 67 -0.56 -9.30 -6.59
C ARG A 67 0.03 -8.10 -5.85
N LEU A 68 -0.55 -7.79 -4.70
CA LEU A 68 -0.12 -6.70 -3.81
C LEU A 68 1.24 -7.00 -3.17
N ASP A 69 2.31 -6.89 -3.96
CA ASP A 69 3.67 -7.23 -3.54
C ASP A 69 4.52 -5.98 -3.29
N THR A 70 4.25 -4.89 -4.02
CA THR A 70 5.03 -3.65 -3.96
C THR A 70 4.12 -2.43 -3.76
N MET A 71 4.72 -1.31 -3.36
CA MET A 71 4.05 -0.01 -3.29
C MET A 71 3.44 0.40 -4.64
N ASP A 72 4.13 0.09 -5.75
CA ASP A 72 3.67 0.40 -7.11
C ASP A 72 2.40 -0.38 -7.49
N ASP A 73 2.26 -1.62 -7.00
CA ASP A 73 1.04 -2.40 -7.19
C ASP A 73 -0.15 -1.75 -6.46
N LEU A 74 0.08 -1.31 -5.22
CA LEU A 74 -0.92 -0.60 -4.41
C LEU A 74 -1.38 0.71 -5.09
N LEU A 75 -0.44 1.49 -5.62
CA LEU A 75 -0.72 2.71 -6.38
C LEU A 75 -1.50 2.40 -7.67
N ALA A 76 -1.16 1.32 -8.36
CA ALA A 76 -1.87 0.90 -9.56
C ALA A 76 -3.32 0.49 -9.25
N HIS A 77 -3.57 -0.18 -8.12
CA HIS A 77 -4.93 -0.49 -7.65
C HIS A 77 -5.72 0.78 -7.34
N LEU A 78 -5.12 1.74 -6.64
CA LEU A 78 -5.76 3.03 -6.34
C LEU A 78 -6.04 3.86 -7.60
N ALA A 79 -5.14 3.84 -8.58
CA ALA A 79 -5.36 4.51 -9.85
C ALA A 79 -6.52 3.87 -10.65
N GLN A 80 -6.77 2.57 -10.46
CA GLN A 80 -7.85 1.84 -11.11
C GLN A 80 -9.19 1.95 -10.35
N GLY A 81 -9.16 1.94 -9.01
CA GLY A 81 -10.34 2.01 -8.14
C GLY A 81 -10.81 3.44 -7.81
N GLY A 82 -9.90 4.41 -7.83
CA GLY A 82 -10.16 5.82 -7.49
C GLY A 82 -10.61 6.70 -8.66
N ALA A 83 -10.93 6.13 -9.82
CA ALA A 83 -11.49 6.89 -10.94
C ALA A 83 -13.00 7.09 -10.76
N ARG A 84 -13.39 7.97 -9.84
CA ARG A 84 -14.73 8.57 -9.78
C ARG A 84 -14.69 10.07 -9.54
#